data_AF-A0A9X1XL70-F1
#
_entry.id   AF-A0A9X1XL70-F1
#
_cell.length_a   1.000
_cell.length_b   1.000
_cell.length_c   1.000
_cell.angle_alpha   90.00
_cell.angle_beta   90.00
_cell.angle_gamma   90.00
#
_symmetry.space_group_name_H-M   'P 1'
#
loop_
_entity.id
_entity.type
_entity.pdbx_description
1 polymer ?
#
loop_
_entity_poly.entity_id
_entity_poly.type
_entity_poly.pdbx_seq_one_letter_code
_entity_poly.pdbx_strand_id
1 'polypeptide(L)'
;MKGFNDRCFQFGDQVDVYRNLNSGGSSIRCSKTKLFVAHVESVELKESEFRVSEPGWQKVILQKRKSVHAYIKGNLVSINLPKPESYVRQVHYNPYITLFFM
;
A
#
# COMPACT_ATOMS: atom_id res chain seq x y z
N MET A 1 -17.56 0.20 -4.99
CA MET A 1 -17.23 -1.25 -5.11
C MET A 1 -17.38 -1.89 -3.74
N LYS A 2 -17.80 -3.16 -3.64
CA LYS A 2 -17.88 -3.84 -2.33
C LYS A 2 -16.47 -4.23 -1.89
N GLY A 3 -15.97 -3.63 -0.82
CA GLY A 3 -14.76 -4.08 -0.14
C GLY A 3 -15.03 -5.26 0.79
N PHE A 4 -13.98 -5.75 1.42
CA PHE A 4 -14.02 -6.77 2.45
C PHE A 4 -14.90 -6.33 3.63
N ASN A 5 -15.80 -7.21 4.06
CA ASN A 5 -16.70 -7.03 5.21
C ASN A 5 -17.66 -5.81 5.05
N ASP A 6 -18.32 -5.69 3.89
CA ASP A 6 -19.31 -4.66 3.53
C ASP A 6 -18.81 -3.20 3.58
N ARG A 7 -17.50 -3.01 3.68
CA ARG A 7 -16.88 -1.68 3.62
C ARG A 7 -16.88 -1.18 2.19
N CYS A 8 -17.61 -0.10 1.92
CA CYS A 8 -17.56 0.56 0.63
C CYS A 8 -16.37 1.52 0.58
N PHE A 9 -15.68 1.51 -0.56
CA PHE A 9 -14.73 2.54 -0.96
C PHE A 9 -15.01 2.91 -2.41
N GLN A 10 -14.74 4.17 -2.72
CA GLN A 10 -15.04 4.77 -4.01
C GLN A 10 -13.75 5.24 -4.69
N PHE A 11 -13.79 5.34 -6.01
CA PHE A 11 -12.74 6.04 -6.74
C PHE A 11 -12.73 7.51 -6.31
N GLY A 12 -11.53 8.06 -6.12
CA GLY A 12 -11.31 9.37 -5.51
C GLY A 12 -11.03 9.33 -4.02
N ASP A 13 -11.37 8.23 -3.32
CA ASP A 13 -11.07 8.12 -1.88
C ASP A 13 -9.55 8.08 -1.64
N GLN A 14 -9.12 8.72 -0.55
CA GLN A 14 -7.74 8.66 -0.12
C GLN A 14 -7.46 7.34 0.63
N VAL A 15 -6.53 6.55 0.07
CA VAL A 15 -6.19 5.21 0.56
C VAL A 15 -4.71 5.10 0.88
N ASP A 16 -4.37 4.14 1.75
CA ASP A 16 -3.01 3.65 1.92
C ASP A 16 -2.92 2.26 1.28
N VAL A 17 -1.96 2.08 0.37
CA VAL A 17 -1.68 0.82 -0.32
C VAL A 17 -0.35 0.26 0.17
N TYR A 18 -0.32 -1.03 0.50
CA TYR A 18 0.90 -1.70 0.92
C TYR A 18 0.97 -3.12 0.38
N ARG A 19 2.19 -3.66 0.27
CA ARG A 19 2.41 -5.05 -0.11
C ARG A 19 1.98 -5.97 1.03
N ASN A 20 1.09 -6.91 0.76
CA ASN A 20 0.78 -7.99 1.68
C ASN A 20 1.85 -9.07 1.57
N LEU A 21 2.56 -9.32 2.66
CA LEU A 21 3.64 -10.30 2.70
C LEU A 21 3.13 -11.75 2.75
N ASN A 22 1.88 -11.98 3.16
CA ASN A 22 1.29 -13.32 3.25
C ASN A 22 0.72 -13.79 1.91
N SER A 23 0.01 -12.91 1.20
CA SER A 23 -0.60 -13.25 -0.10
C SER A 23 0.27 -12.89 -1.29
N GLY A 24 1.31 -12.07 -1.08
CA GLY A 24 2.10 -11.50 -2.17
C GLY A 24 1.33 -10.48 -3.03
N GLY A 25 0.07 -10.16 -2.73
CA GLY A 25 -0.71 -9.13 -3.43
C GLY A 25 -0.57 -7.75 -2.79
N SER A 26 -1.36 -6.79 -3.29
CA SER A 26 -1.51 -5.47 -2.68
C SER A 26 -2.73 -5.45 -1.76
N SER A 27 -2.62 -4.74 -0.65
CA SER A 27 -3.72 -4.49 0.28
C SER A 27 -4.02 -3.00 0.33
N ILE A 28 -5.30 -2.66 0.34
CA ILE A 28 -5.82 -1.30 0.46
C ILE A 28 -6.43 -1.13 1.85
N ARG A 29 -6.10 -0.02 2.52
CA ARG A 29 -6.82 0.46 3.70
C ARG A 29 -7.24 1.91 3.53
N CYS A 30 -8.32 2.31 4.19
CA CYS A 30 -8.75 3.71 4.20
C CYS A 30 -7.69 4.55 4.92
N SER A 31 -7.24 5.66 4.31
CA SER A 31 -6.21 6.49 4.95
C SER A 31 -6.72 7.20 6.21
N LYS A 32 -8.02 7.49 6.29
CA LYS A 32 -8.66 8.15 7.43
C LYS A 32 -8.85 7.21 8.62
N THR A 33 -9.48 6.05 8.41
CA THR A 33 -9.82 5.12 9.50
C THR A 33 -8.75 4.08 9.77
N LYS A 34 -7.76 3.94 8.86
CA LYS A 34 -6.73 2.90 8.87
C LYS A 34 -7.29 1.47 8.81
N LEU A 35 -8.58 1.32 8.52
CA LEU A 35 -9.24 0.03 8.39
C LEU A 35 -8.94 -0.59 7.03
N PHE A 36 -8.64 -1.88 7.03
CA PHE A 36 -8.50 -2.69 5.82
C PHE A 36 -9.80 -2.69 5.01
N VAL A 37 -9.64 -2.58 3.69
CA VAL A 37 -10.75 -2.46 2.75
C VAL A 37 -10.73 -3.56 1.71
N ALA A 38 -9.59 -3.89 1.09
CA ALA A 38 -9.57 -4.87 0.00
C ALA A 38 -8.17 -5.46 -0.25
N HIS A 39 -8.15 -6.67 -0.79
CA HIS A 39 -6.98 -7.22 -1.50
C HIS A 39 -7.15 -7.00 -3.00
N VAL A 40 -6.09 -6.61 -3.67
CA VAL A 40 -6.07 -6.31 -5.10
C VAL A 40 -4.77 -6.81 -5.74
N GLU A 41 -4.84 -7.18 -7.01
CA GLU A 41 -3.68 -7.59 -7.80
C GLU A 41 -2.91 -6.38 -8.32
N SER A 42 -3.65 -5.36 -8.76
CA SER A 42 -3.11 -4.07 -9.20
C SER A 42 -3.94 -2.92 -8.65
N VAL A 43 -3.31 -1.75 -8.53
CA VAL A 43 -3.96 -0.52 -8.08
C VAL A 43 -3.26 0.68 -8.69
N GLU A 44 -4.07 1.64 -9.12
CA GLU A 44 -3.62 2.92 -9.62
C GLU A 44 -4.01 4.02 -8.65
N LEU A 45 -3.04 4.89 -8.35
CA LEU A 45 -3.20 6.02 -7.45
C LEU A 45 -2.80 7.31 -8.17
N LYS A 46 -3.53 8.39 -7.89
CA LYS A 46 -3.17 9.76 -8.27
C LYS A 46 -2.68 10.53 -7.03
N GLU A 47 -1.81 11.51 -7.25
CA GLU A 47 -1.26 12.37 -6.18
C GLU A 47 -0.66 11.53 -5.04
N SER A 48 0.13 10.54 -5.44
CA SER A 48 0.64 9.53 -4.52
C SER A 48 1.93 9.95 -3.81
N GLU A 49 2.05 9.57 -2.55
CA GLU A 49 3.24 9.78 -1.72
C GLU A 49 3.71 8.47 -1.09
N PHE A 50 5.01 8.24 -1.13
CA PHE A 50 5.65 7.13 -0.43
C PHE A 50 5.82 7.47 1.05
N ARG A 51 5.27 6.62 1.94
CA ARG A 51 5.33 6.81 3.38
C ARG A 51 5.97 5.61 4.06
N VAL A 52 6.94 5.88 4.92
CA VAL A 52 7.54 4.90 5.83
C VAL A 52 7.44 5.46 7.25
N SER A 53 6.81 4.73 8.15
CA SER A 53 6.76 5.09 9.57
C SER A 53 8.07 4.70 10.24
N GLU A 54 8.86 5.69 10.67
CA GLU A 54 10.13 5.46 11.36
C GLU A 54 9.96 4.66 12.68
N PRO A 55 8.98 4.94 13.56
CA PRO A 55 8.74 4.10 14.73
C PRO A 55 8.36 2.65 14.35
N GLY A 56 7.62 2.47 13.25
CA GLY A 56 7.29 1.15 12.73
C GLY A 56 8.52 0.41 12.21
N TRP A 57 9.39 1.12 11.50
CA TRP A 57 10.66 0.62 11.01
C TRP A 57 11.58 0.18 12.16
N GLN A 58 11.77 1.03 13.18
CA GLN A 58 12.57 0.70 14.36
C GLN A 58 12.06 -0.59 15.05
N LYS A 59 10.74 -0.76 15.17
CA LYS A 59 10.16 -2.01 15.69
C LYS A 59 10.51 -3.22 14.83
N VAL A 60 10.48 -3.10 13.50
CA VAL A 60 10.89 -4.19 12.58
C VAL A 60 12.37 -4.54 12.77
N ILE A 61 13.24 -3.55 12.93
CA ILE A 61 14.67 -3.78 13.17
C ILE A 61 14.92 -4.48 14.51
N LEU A 62 14.26 -4.02 15.57
CA LEU A 62 14.41 -4.57 16.93
C LEU A 62 13.83 -5.98 17.04
N GLN A 63 12.62 -6.19 16.54
CA GLN A 63 11.91 -7.47 16.68
C GLN A 63 12.28 -8.48 15.58
N LYS A 64 13.05 -8.07 14.57
CA LYS A 64 13.37 -8.87 13.36
C LYS A 64 12.14 -9.48 12.69
N ARG A 65 11.00 -8.79 12.80
CA ARG A 65 9.70 -9.23 12.28
C ARG A 65 9.08 -8.11 11.45
N LYS A 66 8.86 -8.37 10.16
CA LYS A 66 8.23 -7.41 9.25
C LYS A 66 6.79 -7.14 9.67
N SER A 67 6.45 -5.85 9.75
CA SER A 67 5.10 -5.35 10.00
C SER A 67 4.74 -4.28 8.97
N VAL A 68 3.46 -3.95 8.81
CA VAL A 68 3.01 -2.92 7.86
C VAL A 68 3.37 -1.54 8.40
N HIS A 69 4.43 -0.94 7.87
CA HIS A 69 4.90 0.41 8.23
C HIS A 69 5.25 1.25 7.00
N ALA A 70 5.40 0.62 5.83
CA ALA A 70 5.63 1.26 4.55
C ALA A 70 4.38 1.12 3.66
N TYR A 71 3.93 2.22 3.08
CA TYR A 71 2.74 2.28 2.24
C TYR A 71 2.80 3.46 1.28
N ILE A 72 2.03 3.38 0.19
CA ILE A 72 1.82 4.46 -0.76
C ILE A 72 0.46 5.06 -0.43
N LYS A 73 0.44 6.35 -0.10
CA LYS A 73 -0.78 7.09 0.16
C LYS A 73 -1.20 7.82 -1.10
N GLY A 74 -2.47 7.77 -1.50
CA GLY A 74 -2.92 8.51 -2.69
C GLY A 74 -4.42 8.39 -2.91
N ASN A 75 -4.91 9.07 -3.95
CA ASN A 75 -6.31 9.02 -4.34
C ASN A 75 -6.53 7.83 -5.28
N LEU A 76 -7.47 6.96 -4.93
CA LEU A 76 -7.72 5.74 -5.70
C LEU A 76 -8.32 6.04 -7.08
N VAL A 77 -7.69 5.53 -8.13
CA VAL A 77 -8.17 5.70 -9.52
C VAL A 77 -8.80 4.43 -10.05
N SER A 78 -8.09 3.30 -9.94
CA SER A 78 -8.52 2.02 -10.48
C SER A 78 -7.90 0.85 -9.71
N ILE A 79 -8.51 -0.34 -9.81
CA ILE A 79 -7.99 -1.58 -9.23
C ILE A 79 -8.15 -2.73 -10.22
N ASN A 80 -7.26 -3.72 -10.14
CA ASN A 80 -7.29 -4.95 -10.95
C ASN A 80 -7.35 -4.69 -12.46
N LEU A 81 -6.77 -3.58 -12.92
CA LEU A 81 -6.56 -3.31 -14.33
C LEU A 81 -5.15 -3.76 -14.77
N PRO A 82 -4.97 -4.15 -16.04
CA PRO A 82 -3.66 -4.40 -16.59
C PRO A 82 -2.76 -3.19 -16.41
N LYS A 83 -1.50 -3.44 -16.03
CA LYS A 83 -0.50 -2.39 -15.93
C LYS A 83 -0.26 -1.78 -17.32
N PRO A 84 -0.36 -0.44 -17.49
CA PRO A 84 -0.06 0.19 -18.78
C PRO A 84 1.43 0.04 -19.11
N GLU A 85 1.76 -0.12 -20.39
CA GLU A 85 3.14 -0.28 -20.86
C GLU A 85 4.05 0.91 -20.50
N SER A 86 3.47 2.11 -20.40
CA SER A 86 4.20 3.33 -20.00
C SER A 86 4.76 3.28 -18.58
N TYR A 87 4.30 2.36 -17.73
CA TYR A 87 4.72 2.27 -16.33
C TYR A 87 6.00 1.44 -16.24
N VAL A 88 7.12 1.99 -16.67
CA VAL A 88 8.39 1.24 -16.77
C VAL A 88 9.17 1.19 -15.45
N ARG A 89 8.93 2.13 -14.53
CA ARG A 89 9.68 2.22 -13.28
C ARG A 89 9.16 1.22 -12.24
N GLN A 90 10.09 0.44 -11.69
CA GLN A 90 9.83 -0.39 -10.52
C GLN A 90 10.36 0.31 -9.27
N VAL A 91 9.69 0.09 -8.14
CA VAL A 91 10.05 0.67 -6.86
C VAL A 91 10.13 -0.46 -5.83
N HIS A 92 11.20 -0.48 -5.05
CA HIS A 92 11.47 -1.50 -4.06
C HIS A 92 11.57 -0.91 -2.65
N TYR A 93 11.28 -1.74 -1.66
CA TYR A 93 11.45 -1.38 -0.26
C TYR A 93 11.93 -2.58 0.55
N ASN A 94 13.05 -2.43 1.24
CA ASN A 94 13.55 -3.42 2.19
C ASN A 94 13.84 -2.74 3.54
N PRO A 95 13.06 -3.03 4.60
CA PRO A 95 13.23 -2.39 5.89
C PRO A 95 14.57 -2.74 6.55
N TYR A 96 15.28 -3.79 6.14
CA TYR A 96 16.60 -4.10 6.71
C TYR A 96 17.76 -3.35 6.06
N ILE A 97 17.50 -2.58 5.00
CA ILE A 97 18.52 -1.89 4.22
C ILE A 97 18.30 -0.36 4.23
N THR A 98 17.05 0.09 4.18
CA THR A 98 16.73 1.51 3.96
C THR A 98 15.44 1.95 4.66
N LEU A 99 15.35 3.25 4.93
CA LEU A 99 14.16 3.96 5.41
C LEU A 99 13.30 4.53 4.27
N PHE A 100 13.76 4.41 3.02
CA PHE A 100 13.11 5.01 1.85
C PHE A 100 12.79 3.97 0.77
N PHE A 101 11.79 4.27 -0.05
CA PHE A 101 11.55 3.52 -1.28
C PHE A 101 12.64 3.86 -2.31
N MET A 102 13.15 2.86 -3.03
CA MET A 102 14.21 2.98 -4.03
C MET A 102 13.69 2.65 -5.43
#